data_AF-A0A523UGV5-F1
#
_entry.id   AF-A0A523UGV5-F1
#
_cell.length_a   1.000
_cell.length_b   1.000
_cell.length_c   1.000
_cell.angle_alpha   90.00
_cell.angle_beta   90.00
_cell.angle_gamma   90.00
#
_symmetry.space_group_name_H-M   'P 1'
#
loop_
_entity.id
_entity.type
_entity.pdbx_description
1 polymer ?
#
loop_
_entity_poly.entity_id
_entity_poly.type
_entity_poly.pdbx_seq_one_letter_code
_entity_poly.pdbx_strand_id
1 'polypeptide(L)'
;MPLYEDSNTSREKLLELRKTNRCQQCGDMLNVFLDVDSGKAFLACNGWHRSHHEGIERGASRYEKEGLASLNLPTRREIMEQEYGPKKTKALAKYIGTGAITKAIATEIVETLWGEAPPIEKTKAILLCQTYQLNPLMKHLYLVGYKHRIGPHQFAEDAQGNLILDWSIQIG
;
A
#
# COMPACT_ATOMS: atom_id res chain seq x y z
N MET A 1 -23.79 32.70 0.12
CA MET A 1 -24.91 32.07 -0.58
C MET A 1 -24.42 30.87 -1.42
N PRO A 2 -25.18 29.76 -1.52
CA PRO A 2 -24.86 28.66 -2.45
C PRO A 2 -24.94 29.12 -3.92
N LEU A 3 -24.20 28.44 -4.79
CA LEU A 3 -24.15 28.79 -6.22
C LEU A 3 -25.15 27.93 -7.00
N TYR A 4 -26.25 28.52 -7.46
CA TYR A 4 -27.27 27.84 -8.24
C TYR A 4 -26.89 27.72 -9.72
N GLU A 5 -27.46 26.72 -10.39
CA GLU A 5 -27.46 26.70 -11.85
C GLU A 5 -28.30 27.87 -12.40
N ASP A 6 -27.75 28.50 -13.42
CA ASP A 6 -28.36 29.63 -14.11
C ASP A 6 -27.98 29.59 -15.60
N SER A 7 -28.37 30.61 -16.36
CA SER A 7 -28.07 30.72 -17.79
C SER A 7 -26.56 30.69 -18.12
N ASN A 8 -25.69 30.94 -17.14
CA ASN A 8 -24.24 31.02 -17.30
C ASN A 8 -23.49 29.88 -16.59
N THR A 9 -24.19 29.08 -15.80
CA THR A 9 -23.63 28.05 -14.92
C THR A 9 -24.42 26.76 -15.05
N SER A 10 -23.94 25.89 -15.93
CA SER A 10 -24.51 24.55 -16.10
C SER A 10 -24.19 23.63 -14.92
N ARG A 11 -24.95 22.55 -14.78
CA ARG A 11 -24.68 21.48 -13.80
C ARG A 11 -23.28 20.88 -13.95
N GLU A 12 -22.77 20.76 -15.18
CA GLU A 12 -21.40 20.30 -15.45
C GLU A 12 -20.37 21.28 -14.90
N LYS A 13 -20.61 22.59 -15.06
CA LYS A 13 -19.76 23.64 -14.50
C LYS A 13 -19.78 23.64 -12.97
N LEU A 14 -20.92 23.36 -12.33
CA LEU A 14 -20.99 23.15 -10.88
C LEU A 14 -20.16 21.94 -10.44
N LEU A 15 -20.18 20.84 -11.20
CA LEU A 15 -19.36 19.65 -10.92
C LEU A 15 -17.86 19.92 -11.10
N GLU A 16 -17.45 20.79 -12.02
CA GLU A 16 -16.05 21.21 -12.16
C GLU A 16 -15.61 22.15 -11.04
N LEU A 17 -16.48 23.10 -10.65
CA LEU A 17 -16.23 23.98 -9.50
C LEU A 17 -16.10 23.20 -8.19
N ARG A 18 -16.84 22.09 -8.04
CA ARG A 18 -16.70 21.16 -6.92
C ARG A 18 -15.28 20.59 -6.79
N LYS A 19 -14.63 20.27 -7.91
CA LYS A 19 -13.28 19.67 -7.92
C LYS A 19 -12.22 20.69 -7.54
N THR A 20 -12.39 21.93 -8.01
CA THR A 20 -11.37 22.98 -7.91
C THR A 20 -11.49 23.84 -6.66
N ASN A 21 -12.66 23.87 -6.01
CA ASN A 21 -12.95 24.74 -4.88
C ASN A 21 -13.40 23.99 -3.61
N ARG A 22 -13.43 24.71 -2.49
CA ARG A 22 -13.81 24.26 -1.15
C ARG A 22 -14.71 25.28 -0.48
N CYS A 23 -15.39 24.84 0.57
CA CYS A 23 -16.19 25.73 1.39
C CYS A 23 -15.31 26.81 2.02
N GLN A 24 -15.71 28.07 1.88
CA GLN A 24 -14.99 29.22 2.43
C GLN A 24 -14.96 29.23 3.96
N GLN A 25 -16.02 28.71 4.60
CA GLN A 25 -16.16 28.75 6.06
C GLN A 25 -15.43 27.62 6.77
N CYS A 26 -15.59 26.37 6.30
CA CYS A 26 -15.05 25.19 6.99
C CYS A 26 -13.91 24.49 6.24
N GLY A 27 -13.62 24.88 5.00
CA GLY A 27 -12.62 24.23 4.16
C GLY A 27 -13.01 22.84 3.65
N ASP A 28 -14.19 22.33 3.99
CA ASP A 28 -14.67 21.02 3.56
C ASP A 28 -14.99 21.00 2.05
N MET A 29 -15.12 19.81 1.50
CA MET A 29 -15.49 19.56 0.11
C MET A 29 -16.86 20.18 -0.20
N LEU A 30 -17.01 20.58 -1.46
CA LEU A 30 -18.31 21.00 -1.98
C LEU A 30 -19.06 19.79 -2.52
N ASN A 31 -20.37 19.92 -2.64
CA ASN A 31 -21.22 18.96 -3.32
C ASN A 31 -22.33 19.66 -4.08
N VAL A 32 -22.81 18.99 -5.14
CA VAL A 32 -23.93 19.48 -5.95
C VAL A 32 -25.20 18.84 -5.42
N PHE A 33 -26.13 19.67 -4.98
CA PHE A 33 -27.44 19.29 -4.48
C PHE A 33 -28.50 19.66 -5.51
N LEU A 34 -29.69 19.08 -5.35
CA LEU A 34 -30.88 19.44 -6.12
C LEU A 34 -31.85 20.15 -5.19
N ASP A 35 -32.25 21.35 -5.54
CA ASP A 35 -33.35 22.04 -4.88
C ASP A 35 -34.67 21.47 -5.41
N VAL A 36 -35.49 20.95 -4.50
CA VAL A 36 -36.75 20.26 -4.83
C VAL A 36 -37.82 21.24 -5.28
N ASP A 37 -37.81 22.47 -4.76
CA ASP A 37 -38.85 23.46 -5.04
C ASP A 37 -38.62 24.15 -6.39
N SER A 38 -37.35 24.43 -6.71
CA SER A 38 -36.97 25.07 -7.97
C SER A 38 -36.59 24.10 -9.07
N GLY A 39 -36.34 22.83 -8.74
CA GLY A 39 -35.82 21.80 -9.65
C GLY A 39 -34.37 22.05 -10.10
N LYS A 40 -33.70 23.04 -9.51
CA LYS A 40 -32.38 23.51 -9.94
C LYS A 40 -31.26 22.86 -9.13
N ALA A 41 -30.16 22.51 -9.80
CA ALA A 41 -28.96 22.10 -9.10
C ALA A 41 -28.26 23.31 -8.44
N PHE A 42 -27.64 23.10 -7.29
CA PHE A 42 -26.80 24.11 -6.65
C PHE A 42 -25.57 23.50 -5.99
N LEU A 43 -24.48 24.26 -5.96
CA LEU A 43 -23.23 23.89 -5.31
C LEU A 43 -23.17 24.52 -3.92
N ALA A 44 -22.96 23.67 -2.90
CA ALA A 44 -22.82 24.10 -1.51
C ALA A 44 -21.77 23.24 -0.78
N CYS A 45 -21.50 23.58 0.48
CA CYS A 45 -20.70 22.74 1.38
C CYS A 45 -21.26 21.32 1.44
N ASN A 46 -20.41 20.28 1.49
CA ASN A 46 -20.88 18.91 1.66
C ASN A 46 -21.70 18.71 2.95
N GLY A 47 -21.36 19.47 4.00
CA GLY A 47 -22.13 19.56 5.25
C GLY A 47 -23.38 20.45 5.19
N TRP A 48 -23.83 20.90 4.01
CA TRP A 48 -24.88 21.92 3.84
C TRP A 48 -26.12 21.68 4.70
N HIS A 49 -26.67 20.47 4.70
CA HIS A 49 -27.88 20.14 5.49
C HIS A 49 -27.73 20.36 7.01
N ARG A 50 -26.50 20.38 7.53
CA ARG A 50 -26.22 20.57 8.96
C ARG A 50 -25.77 22.00 9.26
N SER A 51 -24.95 22.56 8.39
CA SER A 51 -24.19 23.75 8.69
C SER A 51 -24.61 24.99 7.91
N HIS A 52 -25.36 24.81 6.81
CA HIS A 52 -25.76 25.89 5.90
C HIS A 52 -24.60 26.83 5.51
N HIS A 53 -23.39 26.29 5.45
CA HIS A 53 -22.19 27.09 5.20
C HIS A 53 -22.21 27.69 3.81
N GLU A 54 -21.88 28.98 3.76
CA GLU A 54 -21.89 29.78 2.56
C GLU A 54 -20.49 30.04 2.01
N GLY A 55 -20.38 30.25 0.69
CA GLY A 55 -19.13 30.66 0.04
C GLY A 55 -18.27 29.48 -0.43
N ILE A 56 -17.72 29.63 -1.64
CA ILE A 56 -16.94 28.59 -2.35
C ILE A 56 -15.53 29.07 -2.73
N GLU A 57 -15.02 30.13 -2.09
CA GLU A 57 -13.84 30.86 -2.59
C GLU A 57 -12.48 30.19 -2.33
N ARG A 58 -12.42 29.15 -1.50
CA ARG A 58 -11.14 28.50 -1.20
C ARG A 58 -10.74 27.55 -2.33
N GLY A 59 -9.65 27.86 -3.03
CA GLY A 59 -9.05 26.95 -4.00
C GLY A 59 -8.56 25.66 -3.34
N ALA A 60 -8.87 24.51 -3.95
CA ALA A 60 -8.36 23.21 -3.52
C ALA A 60 -6.85 23.13 -3.75
N SER A 61 -6.12 22.64 -2.75
CA SER A 61 -4.69 22.37 -2.85
C SER A 61 -4.39 21.25 -3.85
N ARG A 62 -3.11 21.11 -4.23
CA ARG A 62 -2.66 20.04 -5.13
C ARG A 62 -3.06 18.65 -4.62
N TYR A 63 -2.83 18.38 -3.33
CA TYR A 63 -3.15 17.10 -2.69
C TYR A 63 -4.66 16.81 -2.70
N GLU A 64 -5.49 17.84 -2.58
CA GLU A 64 -6.95 17.73 -2.59
C GLU A 64 -7.55 17.55 -4.00
N LYS A 65 -6.82 17.94 -5.06
CA LYS A 65 -7.21 17.75 -6.47
C LYS A 65 -6.78 16.41 -7.04
N GLU A 66 -5.51 16.07 -6.81
CA GLU A 66 -4.86 14.88 -7.35
C GLU A 66 -5.01 13.67 -6.40
N GLY A 67 -5.49 13.89 -5.18
CA GLY A 67 -5.67 12.84 -4.16
C GLY A 67 -4.36 12.19 -3.74
N LEU A 68 -4.44 10.99 -3.15
CA LEU A 68 -3.27 10.17 -2.78
C LEU A 68 -2.37 9.83 -3.98
N ALA A 69 -2.86 9.94 -5.22
CA ALA A 69 -2.04 9.71 -6.42
C ALA A 69 -0.96 10.80 -6.64
N SER A 70 -1.11 11.98 -6.02
CA SER A 70 -0.05 13.01 -6.01
C SER A 70 1.13 12.66 -5.11
N LEU A 71 0.91 11.78 -4.13
CA LEU A 71 1.97 11.23 -3.33
C LEU A 71 2.60 10.11 -4.17
N ASN A 72 3.85 10.30 -4.61
CA ASN A 72 4.64 9.26 -5.28
C ASN A 72 5.02 8.16 -4.27
N LEU A 73 4.02 7.55 -3.65
CA LEU A 73 4.16 6.44 -2.73
C LEU A 73 4.34 5.18 -3.57
N PRO A 74 5.52 4.54 -3.54
CA PRO A 74 5.75 3.35 -4.31
C PRO A 74 4.72 2.29 -3.89
N THR A 75 4.09 1.67 -4.88
CA THR A 75 3.13 0.61 -4.62
C THR A 75 3.83 -0.56 -3.94
N ARG A 76 3.10 -1.37 -3.15
CA ARG A 76 3.73 -2.53 -2.47
C ARG A 76 4.40 -3.48 -3.46
N ARG A 77 3.88 -3.55 -4.69
CA ARG A 77 4.47 -4.30 -5.80
C ARG A 77 5.81 -3.73 -6.24
N GLU A 78 5.93 -2.42 -6.43
CA GLU A 78 7.20 -1.77 -6.81
C GLU A 78 8.27 -2.00 -5.75
N ILE A 79 7.90 -1.91 -4.47
CA ILE A 79 8.82 -2.22 -3.36
C ILE A 79 9.29 -3.68 -3.43
N MET A 80 8.38 -4.63 -3.67
CA MET A 80 8.75 -6.04 -3.82
C MET A 80 9.63 -6.31 -5.05
N GLU A 81 9.36 -5.65 -6.17
CA GLU A 81 10.20 -5.79 -7.37
C GLU A 81 11.62 -5.27 -7.12
N GLN A 82 11.79 -4.23 -6.32
CA GLN A 82 13.09 -3.74 -5.87
C GLN A 82 13.77 -4.72 -4.88
N GLU A 83 13.03 -5.31 -3.94
CA GLU A 83 13.58 -6.19 -2.90
C GLU A 83 13.94 -7.60 -3.42
N TYR A 84 13.07 -8.21 -4.24
CA TYR A 84 13.17 -9.62 -4.61
C TYR A 84 13.32 -9.85 -6.12
N GLY A 85 13.21 -8.78 -6.92
CA GLY A 85 13.22 -8.85 -8.37
C GLY A 85 11.86 -9.21 -8.99
N PRO A 86 11.73 -9.08 -10.32
CA PRO A 86 10.46 -9.20 -11.02
C PRO A 86 9.89 -10.63 -11.00
N LYS A 87 10.74 -11.65 -11.08
CA LYS A 87 10.31 -13.06 -11.10
C LYS A 87 9.66 -13.49 -9.79
N LYS A 88 10.35 -13.25 -8.66
CA LYS A 88 9.83 -13.59 -7.32
C LYS A 88 8.59 -12.76 -7.01
N THR A 89 8.59 -11.47 -7.36
CA THR A 89 7.42 -10.61 -7.15
C THR A 89 6.20 -11.07 -7.91
N LYS A 90 6.34 -11.46 -9.18
CA LYS A 90 5.21 -11.98 -9.97
C LYS A 90 4.58 -13.23 -9.32
N ALA A 91 5.40 -14.13 -8.78
CA ALA A 91 4.92 -15.33 -8.11
C ALA A 91 4.21 -15.01 -6.77
N LEU A 92 4.77 -14.07 -6.00
CA LEU A 92 4.34 -13.81 -4.63
C LEU A 92 3.33 -12.64 -4.49
N ALA A 93 3.08 -11.88 -5.55
CA ALA A 93 2.18 -10.72 -5.52
C ALA A 93 0.75 -11.07 -5.06
N LYS A 94 0.27 -12.29 -5.35
CA LYS A 94 -1.02 -12.80 -4.89
C LYS A 94 -1.13 -12.92 -3.36
N TYR A 95 0.00 -12.95 -2.66
CA TYR A 95 0.05 -13.05 -1.20
C TYR A 95 0.23 -11.70 -0.50
N ILE A 96 0.31 -10.60 -1.26
CA ILE A 96 0.32 -9.25 -0.71
C ILE A 96 -1.01 -9.00 0.01
N GLY A 97 -0.95 -8.72 1.31
CA GLY A 97 -2.14 -8.45 2.12
C GLY A 97 -2.95 -9.69 2.52
N THR A 98 -2.43 -10.91 2.28
CA THR A 98 -3.07 -12.12 2.81
C THR A 98 -3.01 -12.11 4.34
N GLY A 99 -4.19 -12.13 4.99
CA GLY A 99 -4.31 -12.06 6.45
C GLY A 99 -4.11 -13.39 7.17
N ALA A 100 -4.17 -14.53 6.46
CA ALA A 100 -3.99 -15.86 7.04
C ALA A 100 -2.87 -16.62 6.33
N ILE A 101 -1.83 -16.99 7.07
CA ILE A 101 -0.69 -17.75 6.58
C ILE A 101 -0.94 -19.23 6.87
N THR A 102 -1.47 -19.94 5.86
CA THR A 102 -1.59 -21.40 5.90
C THR A 102 -0.24 -22.05 5.62
N LYS A 103 -0.10 -23.35 5.94
CA LYS A 103 1.12 -24.11 5.64
C LYS A 103 1.49 -24.04 4.15
N ALA A 104 0.52 -24.21 3.26
CA ALA A 104 0.75 -24.20 1.82
C ALA A 104 1.26 -22.83 1.34
N ILE A 105 0.67 -21.74 1.85
CA ILE A 105 1.10 -20.38 1.54
C ILE A 105 2.52 -20.13 2.08
N ALA A 106 2.78 -20.50 3.33
CA ALA A 106 4.10 -20.38 3.93
C ALA A 106 5.16 -21.17 3.14
N THR A 107 4.85 -22.39 2.72
CA THR A 107 5.73 -23.21 1.87
C THR A 107 6.05 -22.51 0.56
N GLU A 108 5.04 -22.02 -0.17
CA GLU A 108 5.28 -21.35 -1.45
C GLU A 108 6.12 -20.07 -1.27
N ILE A 109 5.85 -19.27 -0.24
CA ILE A 109 6.62 -18.07 0.06
C ILE A 109 8.08 -18.42 0.40
N VAL A 110 8.29 -19.36 1.33
CA VAL A 110 9.64 -19.73 1.80
C VAL A 110 10.47 -20.34 0.66
N GLU A 111 9.91 -21.25 -0.13
CA GLU A 111 10.60 -21.86 -1.27
C GLU A 111 10.93 -20.83 -2.36
N THR A 112 10.06 -19.84 -2.57
CA THR A 112 10.31 -18.81 -3.60
C THR A 112 11.35 -17.79 -3.14
N LEU A 113 11.34 -17.40 -1.86
CA LEU A 113 12.27 -16.43 -1.32
C LEU A 113 13.66 -17.03 -1.08
N TRP A 114 13.71 -18.23 -0.50
CA TRP A 114 14.91 -18.87 0.04
C TRP A 114 15.08 -20.31 -0.44
N GLY A 115 14.85 -20.59 -1.73
CA GLY A 115 14.90 -21.94 -2.29
C GLY A 115 16.25 -22.64 -2.07
N GLU A 116 17.33 -21.87 -2.03
CA GLU A 116 18.71 -22.29 -1.77
C GLU A 116 18.99 -22.70 -0.31
N ALA A 117 18.12 -22.35 0.64
CA ALA A 117 18.33 -22.67 2.05
C ALA A 117 18.13 -24.18 2.32
N PRO A 118 18.82 -24.74 3.34
CA PRO A 118 18.68 -26.14 3.71
C PRO A 118 17.23 -26.52 4.02
N PRO A 119 16.77 -27.74 3.66
CA PRO A 119 15.39 -28.18 3.88
C PRO A 119 14.93 -28.07 5.34
N ILE A 120 15.83 -28.32 6.29
CA ILE A 120 15.55 -28.23 7.73
C ILE A 120 15.19 -26.79 8.15
N GLU A 121 15.91 -25.80 7.63
CA GLU A 121 15.70 -24.39 7.96
C GLU A 121 14.45 -23.83 7.29
N LYS A 122 14.19 -24.23 6.03
CA LYS A 122 12.92 -23.92 5.35
C LYS A 122 11.74 -24.49 6.12
N THR A 123 11.83 -25.73 6.60
CA THR A 123 10.77 -26.37 7.38
C THR A 123 10.48 -25.62 8.68
N LYS A 124 11.53 -25.22 9.42
CA LYS A 124 11.38 -24.40 10.63
C LYS A 124 10.71 -23.06 10.32
N ALA A 125 11.16 -22.36 9.27
CA ALA A 125 10.57 -21.10 8.84
C ALA A 125 9.08 -21.25 8.49
N ILE A 126 8.71 -22.29 7.74
CA ILE A 126 7.31 -22.59 7.37
C ILE A 126 6.46 -22.82 8.63
N LEU A 127 6.96 -23.61 9.59
CA LEU A 127 6.26 -23.88 10.83
C LEU A 127 6.06 -22.61 11.67
N LEU A 128 7.07 -21.76 11.77
CA LEU A 128 6.97 -20.48 12.47
C LEU A 128 5.94 -19.55 11.79
N CYS A 129 6.00 -19.45 10.46
CA CYS A 129 5.05 -18.65 9.67
C CYS A 129 3.61 -19.11 9.92
N GLN A 130 3.36 -20.42 9.90
CA GLN A 130 2.01 -20.96 10.15
C GLN A 130 1.57 -20.78 11.61
N THR A 131 2.45 -21.08 12.57
CA THR A 131 2.09 -21.11 14.00
C THR A 131 1.81 -19.71 14.53
N TYR A 132 2.65 -18.75 14.17
CA TYR A 132 2.59 -17.38 14.68
C TYR A 132 2.00 -16.39 13.66
N GLN A 133 1.48 -16.89 12.54
CA GLN A 133 0.94 -16.07 11.45
C GLN A 133 1.94 -15.02 10.94
N LEU A 134 3.23 -15.37 10.94
CA LEU A 134 4.29 -14.50 10.43
C LEU A 134 4.29 -14.54 8.90
N ASN A 135 4.36 -13.37 8.28
CA ASN A 135 4.41 -13.24 6.84
C ASN A 135 5.81 -12.74 6.43
N PRO A 136 6.65 -13.57 5.79
CA PRO A 136 7.95 -13.15 5.26
C PRO A 136 7.87 -11.93 4.34
N LEU A 137 6.80 -11.82 3.55
CA LEU A 137 6.58 -10.68 2.67
C LEU A 137 6.26 -9.40 3.43
N MET A 138 5.96 -9.47 4.72
CA MET A 138 5.75 -8.32 5.60
C MET A 138 6.92 -8.11 6.54
N LYS A 139 8.09 -8.72 6.28
CA LYS A 139 9.30 -8.55 7.07
C LYS A 139 9.22 -9.12 8.50
N HIS A 140 8.24 -9.96 8.78
CA HIS A 140 8.06 -10.58 10.10
C HIS A 140 9.07 -11.71 10.38
N LEU A 141 9.60 -12.33 9.33
CA LEU A 141 10.54 -13.44 9.42
C LEU A 141 11.54 -13.36 8.27
N TYR A 142 12.81 -13.62 8.58
CA TYR A 142 13.90 -13.70 7.64
C TYR A 142 14.66 -15.00 7.81
N LEU A 143 15.08 -15.58 6.69
CA LEU A 143 16.02 -16.69 6.68
C LEU A 143 17.33 -16.18 6.06
N VAL A 144 18.39 -16.14 6.87
CA VAL A 144 19.66 -15.46 6.53
C VAL A 144 20.81 -16.46 6.56
N GLY A 145 21.50 -16.59 5.43
CA GLY A 145 22.74 -17.35 5.32
C GLY A 145 23.96 -16.49 5.70
N TYR A 146 24.81 -16.99 6.58
CA TYR A 146 26.07 -16.38 6.98
C TYR A 146 27.24 -17.33 6.70
N LYS A 147 28.39 -16.76 6.34
CA LYS A 147 29.60 -17.55 6.06
C LYS A 147 30.05 -18.25 7.33
N HIS A 148 30.17 -19.58 7.27
CA HIS A 148 30.68 -20.37 8.39
C HIS A 148 32.13 -19.99 8.67
N ARG A 149 32.42 -19.55 9.89
CA ARG A 149 33.75 -19.03 10.26
C ARG A 149 34.49 -20.07 11.09
N ILE A 150 35.66 -20.51 10.61
CA ILE A 150 36.51 -21.49 11.31
C ILE A 150 37.59 -20.80 12.15
N GLY A 151 37.92 -19.55 11.83
CA GLY A 151 38.98 -18.82 12.54
C GLY A 151 38.95 -17.31 12.29
N PRO A 152 39.94 -16.57 12.81
CA PRO A 152 40.09 -15.15 12.51
C PRO A 152 40.32 -14.96 11.00
N HIS A 153 39.36 -14.31 10.32
CA HIS A 153 39.36 -14.07 8.87
C HIS A 153 39.39 -15.31 7.98
N GLN A 154 39.05 -16.50 8.51
CA GLN A 154 38.97 -17.75 7.75
C GLN A 154 37.53 -18.29 7.74
N PHE A 155 37.05 -18.64 6.56
CA PHE A 155 35.73 -19.21 6.33
C PHE A 155 35.84 -20.64 5.83
N ALA A 156 34.83 -21.46 6.13
CA ALA A 156 34.77 -22.82 5.62
C ALA A 156 34.40 -22.83 4.14
N GLU A 157 35.07 -23.71 3.40
CA GLU A 157 34.80 -23.98 2.00
C GLU A 157 34.51 -25.48 1.82
N ASP A 158 33.65 -25.81 0.87
CA ASP A 158 33.37 -27.18 0.46
C ASP A 158 34.50 -27.77 -0.40
N ALA A 159 34.38 -29.04 -0.79
CA ALA A 159 35.38 -29.71 -1.62
C ALA A 159 35.55 -29.09 -3.03
N GLN A 160 34.64 -28.20 -3.42
CA GLN A 160 34.61 -27.49 -4.70
C GLN A 160 35.07 -26.03 -4.55
N GLY A 161 35.45 -25.58 -3.35
CA GLY A 161 35.90 -24.23 -3.05
C GLY A 161 34.76 -23.21 -2.86
N ASN A 162 33.51 -23.65 -2.71
CA ASN A 162 32.40 -22.73 -2.38
C ASN A 162 32.32 -22.52 -0.87
N LEU A 163 32.04 -21.29 -0.46
CA LEU A 163 31.83 -20.96 0.95
C LEU A 163 30.64 -21.72 1.53
N ILE A 164 30.87 -22.39 2.65
CA ILE A 164 29.82 -23.04 3.42
C ILE A 164 29.03 -21.95 4.17
N LEU A 165 27.70 -22.00 4.01
CA LEU A 165 26.78 -21.10 4.68
C LEU A 165 26.08 -21.82 5.83
N ASP A 166 26.16 -21.24 7.01
CA ASP A 166 25.23 -21.53 8.09
C ASP A 166 24.01 -20.63 7.95
N TRP A 167 22.85 -21.09 8.41
CA TRP A 167 21.59 -20.39 8.22
C TRP A 167 20.92 -20.12 9.57
N SER A 168 20.36 -18.93 9.71
CA SER A 168 19.61 -18.53 10.91
C SER A 168 18.26 -17.93 10.54
N ILE A 169 17.29 -18.17 11.40
CA ILE A 169 15.99 -17.52 11.33
C ILE A 169 16.03 -16.28 12.25
N GLN A 170 15.61 -15.14 11.71
CA GLN A 170 15.42 -13.92 12.45
C GLN A 170 13.95 -13.51 12.39
N ILE A 171 13.40 -13.06 13.52
CA ILE A 171 12.03 -12.55 13.63
C ILE A 171 12.15 -11.06 13.97
N GLY A 172 11.43 -10.20 13.26
CA GLY A 172 11.53 -8.74 13.35
C GLY A 172 10.22 -8.02 13.07
#